data_AF-A0A0N5AJE9-F1
#
_entry.id   AF-A0A0N5AJE9-F1
#
_cell.length_a   1.000
_cell.length_b   1.000
_cell.length_c   1.000
_cell.angle_alpha   90.00
_cell.angle_beta   90.00
_cell.angle_gamma   90.00
#
_symmetry.space_group_name_H-M   'P 1'
#
loop_
_entity.id
_entity.type
_entity.pdbx_description
1 polymer ?
#
loop_
_entity_poly.entity_id
_entity_poly.type
_entity_poly.pdbx_seq_one_letter_code
_entity_poly.pdbx_strand_id
1 'polypeptide(L)'
;MKTNSGGPGSQKGSVVEELVSEYNFEGINVENTLFENIASLAGSTDYDNLVTIDWLLSMISEQIVNSSKKFFVIDIVPTISAIQRCASFRERNHDDDMEKFEKRVIIMALDLNLIDEKILLGRANTKEKKNEKELSPELSAFMKGVDEADKGRLEKRYEAYCKCSIPFLTYFQSSKRILRFDITTTTRSRRIIRTLNGVLHNLGLSKNNPAVRAILFAQSMYYFLLCETILNLFISKFAILTQFNLLACFAYKLWCCFR
;
A
#
# COMPACT_ATOMS: atom_id res chain seq x y z
N MET A 1 14.81 -2.28 2.83
CA MET A 1 14.45 -0.95 2.28
C MET A 1 13.04 -1.04 1.72
N LYS A 2 12.11 -0.15 2.11
CA LYS A 2 10.75 -0.09 1.52
C LYS A 2 10.82 0.70 0.20
N THR A 3 10.80 0.03 -0.94
CA THR A 3 10.64 0.65 -2.27
C THR A 3 9.28 0.25 -2.84
N ASN A 4 8.23 0.86 -2.28
CA ASN A 4 6.85 0.74 -2.75
C ASN A 4 6.59 1.78 -3.84
N SER A 5 6.98 1.52 -5.09
CA SER A 5 6.84 2.53 -6.16
C SER A 5 6.00 2.03 -7.34
N GLY A 6 4.71 2.32 -7.29
CA GLY A 6 3.89 2.48 -8.50
C GLY A 6 4.14 3.82 -9.17
N GLY A 7 3.39 4.12 -10.24
CA GLY A 7 3.37 5.48 -10.80
C GLY A 7 3.17 6.54 -9.70
N PRO A 8 3.82 7.71 -9.76
CA PRO A 8 3.64 8.75 -8.73
C PRO A 8 2.15 9.08 -8.54
N GLY A 9 1.67 9.04 -7.29
CA GLY A 9 0.26 9.28 -6.94
C GLY A 9 -0.68 8.07 -7.09
N SER A 10 -0.19 6.92 -7.60
CA SER A 10 -1.03 5.74 -7.90
C SER A 10 -1.57 4.97 -6.68
N GLN A 11 -1.25 5.40 -5.45
CA GLN A 11 -1.60 4.70 -4.20
C GLN A 11 -1.07 3.25 -4.09
N LYS A 12 -0.25 2.77 -5.04
CA LYS A 12 0.29 1.40 -5.05
C LYS A 12 0.97 1.04 -3.74
N GLY A 13 1.74 1.95 -3.17
CA GLY A 13 2.45 1.69 -1.91
C GLY A 13 1.52 1.42 -0.73
N SER A 14 0.40 2.13 -0.63
CA SER A 14 -0.62 1.87 0.40
C SER A 14 -1.34 0.55 0.18
N VAL A 15 -1.60 0.19 -1.07
CA VAL A 15 -2.23 -1.10 -1.42
C VAL A 15 -1.31 -2.27 -1.09
N VAL A 16 -0.03 -2.19 -1.48
CA VAL A 16 0.97 -3.21 -1.17
C VAL A 16 1.16 -3.33 0.34
N GLU A 17 1.23 -2.21 1.06
CA GLU A 17 1.35 -2.22 2.52
C GLU A 17 0.18 -2.93 3.20
N GLU A 18 -1.07 -2.64 2.81
CA GLU A 18 -2.25 -3.35 3.33
C GLU A 18 -2.17 -4.86 3.05
N LEU A 19 -1.81 -5.27 1.82
CA LEU A 19 -1.68 -6.70 1.47
C LEU A 19 -0.64 -7.41 2.35
N VAL A 20 0.51 -6.77 2.57
CA VAL A 20 1.58 -7.32 3.40
C VAL A 20 1.17 -7.37 4.88
N SER A 21 0.63 -6.26 5.43
CA SER A 21 0.35 -6.18 6.87
C SER A 21 -0.90 -6.93 7.28
N GLU A 22 -1.97 -6.85 6.48
CA GLU A 22 -3.29 -7.38 6.85
C GLU A 22 -3.54 -8.77 6.31
N TYR A 23 -2.90 -9.17 5.21
CA TYR A 23 -3.08 -10.50 4.62
C TYR A 23 -1.83 -11.36 4.66
N ASN A 24 -0.73 -10.87 5.25
CA ASN A 24 0.55 -11.59 5.38
C ASN A 24 1.12 -12.02 4.02
N PHE A 25 0.92 -11.18 3.00
CA PHE A 25 1.54 -11.38 1.69
C PHE A 25 3.03 -11.10 1.78
N GLU A 26 3.81 -11.81 0.99
CA GLU A 26 5.20 -11.46 0.74
C GLU A 26 5.30 -10.57 -0.50
N GLY A 27 6.03 -9.46 -0.36
CA GLY A 27 6.27 -8.55 -1.47
C GLY A 27 7.50 -8.98 -2.27
N ILE A 28 7.32 -9.25 -3.56
CA ILE A 28 8.42 -9.45 -4.50
C ILE A 28 8.48 -8.23 -5.41
N ASN A 29 9.66 -7.61 -5.50
CA ASN A 29 9.91 -6.50 -6.40
C ASN A 29 10.93 -6.93 -7.46
N VAL A 30 10.58 -6.66 -8.72
CA VAL A 30 11.36 -7.04 -9.89
C VAL A 30 12.77 -6.44 -9.90
N GLU A 31 12.92 -5.22 -9.40
CA GLU A 31 14.20 -4.50 -9.41
C GLU A 31 15.12 -5.09 -8.36
N ASN A 32 14.59 -5.36 -7.15
CA ASN A 32 15.35 -6.04 -6.11
C ASN A 32 15.79 -7.43 -6.58
N THR A 33 14.87 -8.18 -7.21
CA THR A 33 15.17 -9.49 -7.80
C THR A 33 16.29 -9.39 -8.82
N LEU A 34 16.22 -8.38 -9.71
CA LEU A 34 17.27 -8.14 -10.68
C LEU A 34 18.60 -7.85 -9.99
N PHE A 35 18.67 -6.90 -9.05
CA PHE A 35 19.91 -6.50 -8.40
C PHE A 35 20.56 -7.61 -7.56
N GLU A 36 19.77 -8.43 -6.88
CA GLU A 36 20.26 -9.55 -6.08
C GLU A 36 20.86 -10.65 -6.96
N ASN A 37 20.31 -10.83 -8.16
CA ASN A 37 20.71 -11.90 -9.07
C ASN A 37 21.63 -11.42 -10.20
N ILE A 38 21.86 -10.12 -10.36
CA ILE A 38 22.70 -9.60 -11.45
C ILE A 38 24.16 -10.06 -11.34
N ALA A 39 24.63 -10.32 -10.12
CA ALA A 39 25.97 -10.87 -9.89
C ALA A 39 26.13 -12.29 -10.47
N SER A 40 25.05 -13.08 -10.54
CA SER A 40 25.04 -14.38 -11.22
C SER A 40 25.23 -14.26 -12.74
N LEU A 41 24.98 -13.07 -13.30
CA LEU A 41 25.17 -12.74 -14.72
C LEU A 41 26.55 -12.10 -15.00
N ALA A 42 27.34 -11.81 -13.96
CA ALA A 42 28.55 -10.97 -14.02
C ALA A 42 29.76 -11.57 -14.77
N GLY A 43 29.56 -12.64 -15.54
CA GLY A 43 30.54 -13.11 -16.53
C GLY A 43 30.52 -12.34 -17.86
N SER A 44 29.49 -11.51 -18.10
CA SER A 44 29.26 -10.86 -19.40
C SER A 44 28.89 -9.39 -19.26
N THR A 45 29.62 -8.52 -19.96
CA THR A 45 29.55 -7.05 -19.89
C THR A 45 28.33 -6.42 -20.58
N ASP A 46 27.32 -7.21 -20.97
CA ASP A 46 26.22 -6.76 -21.83
C ASP A 46 24.84 -7.02 -21.20
N TYR A 47 24.48 -6.18 -20.23
CA TYR A 47 23.23 -6.29 -19.47
C TYR A 47 21.97 -6.24 -20.34
N ASP A 48 22.02 -5.55 -21.49
CA ASP A 48 20.85 -5.34 -22.34
C ASP A 48 20.38 -6.62 -23.06
N ASN A 49 21.28 -7.60 -23.23
CA ASN A 49 20.99 -8.88 -23.88
C ASN A 49 20.81 -10.05 -22.91
N LEU A 50 21.18 -9.89 -21.63
CA LEU A 50 21.16 -10.98 -20.65
C LEU A 50 19.87 -11.03 -19.84
N VAL A 51 19.24 -9.87 -19.59
CA VAL A 51 18.05 -9.77 -18.75
C VAL A 51 16.81 -9.96 -19.62
N THR A 52 16.40 -11.21 -19.82
CA THR A 52 15.12 -11.55 -20.48
C THR A 52 13.96 -11.57 -19.47
N ILE A 53 12.73 -11.41 -19.96
CA ILE A 53 11.54 -11.55 -19.12
C ILE A 53 11.39 -12.99 -18.60
N ASP A 54 11.62 -14.00 -19.43
CA ASP A 54 11.65 -15.41 -19.03
C ASP A 54 12.62 -15.67 -17.87
N TRP A 55 13.87 -15.19 -17.96
CA TRP A 55 14.85 -15.35 -16.88
C TRP A 55 14.38 -14.68 -15.59
N LEU A 56 13.89 -13.44 -15.68
CA LEU A 56 13.42 -12.69 -14.53
C LEU A 56 12.21 -13.34 -13.84
N LEU A 57 11.24 -13.83 -14.63
CA LEU A 57 10.10 -14.58 -14.12
C LEU A 57 10.54 -15.92 -13.51
N SER A 58 11.61 -16.54 -14.00
CA SER A 58 12.20 -17.73 -13.37
C SER A 58 12.80 -17.42 -11.99
N MET A 59 13.50 -16.29 -11.83
CA MET A 59 14.04 -15.86 -10.53
C MET A 59 12.92 -15.54 -9.52
N ILE A 60 11.85 -14.89 -9.97
CA ILE A 60 10.65 -14.66 -9.15
C ILE A 60 10.01 -16.01 -8.76
N SER A 61 9.94 -16.97 -9.69
CA SER A 61 9.40 -18.31 -9.41
C SER A 61 10.21 -19.04 -8.34
N GLU A 62 11.53 -18.93 -8.38
CA GLU A 62 12.40 -19.51 -7.36
C GLU A 62 12.18 -18.89 -5.98
N GLN A 63 12.02 -17.56 -5.90
CA GLN A 63 11.67 -16.88 -4.64
C GLN A 63 10.35 -17.39 -4.06
N ILE A 64 9.33 -17.57 -4.91
CA ILE A 64 8.02 -18.10 -4.50
C ILE A 64 8.15 -19.53 -3.96
N VAL A 65 8.89 -20.40 -4.65
CA VAL A 65 9.09 -21.81 -4.26
C VAL A 65 9.88 -21.93 -2.96
N ASN A 66 10.88 -21.08 -2.77
CA ASN A 66 11.76 -21.11 -1.60
C ASN A 66 11.15 -20.40 -0.38
N SER A 67 10.04 -19.69 -0.55
CA SER A 67 9.34 -19.02 0.54
C SER A 67 8.39 -19.96 1.29
N SER A 68 8.26 -19.71 2.59
CA SER A 68 7.24 -20.34 3.45
C SER A 68 5.86 -19.67 3.36
N LYS A 69 5.76 -18.55 2.64
CA LYS A 69 4.53 -17.76 2.50
C LYS A 69 3.63 -18.36 1.44
N LYS A 70 2.32 -18.22 1.64
CA LYS A 70 1.29 -18.76 0.73
C LYS A 70 0.85 -17.75 -0.33
N PHE A 71 0.98 -16.46 -0.03
CA PHE A 71 0.47 -15.39 -0.86
C PHE A 71 1.57 -14.37 -1.13
N PHE A 72 1.61 -13.89 -2.36
CA PHE A 72 2.64 -12.98 -2.85
C PHE A 72 1.99 -11.81 -3.55
N VAL A 73 2.58 -10.62 -3.40
CA VAL A 73 2.30 -9.45 -4.23
C VAL A 73 3.55 -9.17 -5.05
N ILE A 74 3.42 -9.28 -6.37
CA ILE A 74 4.54 -9.15 -7.30
C ILE A 74 4.45 -7.79 -7.99
N ASP A 75 5.46 -6.98 -7.76
CA ASP A 75 5.65 -5.72 -8.45
C ASP A 75 6.56 -5.91 -9.68
N ILE A 76 5.93 -6.19 -10.82
CA ILE A 76 6.61 -6.60 -12.06
C ILE A 76 7.13 -5.44 -12.92
N VAL A 77 6.61 -4.21 -12.73
CA VAL A 77 6.98 -3.07 -13.57
C VAL A 77 8.09 -2.29 -12.87
N PRO A 78 9.32 -2.27 -13.42
CA PRO A 78 10.44 -1.55 -12.83
C PRO A 78 10.17 -0.03 -12.83
N THR A 79 10.80 0.65 -11.89
CA THR A 79 10.72 2.10 -11.68
C THR A 79 11.95 2.82 -12.21
N ILE A 80 13.09 2.11 -12.25
CA ILE A 80 14.37 2.55 -12.75
C ILE A 80 14.31 2.57 -14.27
N SER A 81 14.43 3.78 -14.81
CA SER A 81 14.30 3.99 -16.25
C SER A 81 15.34 3.26 -17.10
N ALA A 82 16.48 2.85 -16.52
CA ALA A 82 17.44 2.01 -17.22
C ALA A 82 16.86 0.61 -17.51
N ILE A 83 16.22 -0.02 -16.52
CA ILE A 83 15.60 -1.35 -16.64
C ILE A 83 14.40 -1.29 -17.59
N GLN A 84 13.55 -0.26 -17.46
CA GLN A 84 12.41 -0.02 -18.37
C GLN A 84 12.86 0.15 -19.84
N ARG A 85 14.12 0.54 -20.07
CA ARG A 85 14.70 0.70 -21.39
C ARG A 85 15.45 -0.54 -21.87
N CYS A 86 15.61 -1.60 -21.10
CA CYS A 86 16.21 -2.84 -21.64
C CYS A 86 15.33 -3.40 -22.77
N ALA A 87 15.94 -4.08 -23.75
CA ALA A 87 15.24 -4.57 -24.94
C ALA A 87 14.03 -5.43 -24.57
N SER A 88 14.23 -6.36 -23.64
CA SER A 88 13.20 -7.26 -23.11
C SER A 88 11.99 -6.49 -22.58
N PHE A 89 12.16 -5.46 -21.75
CA PHE A 89 11.03 -4.69 -21.20
C PHE A 89 10.34 -3.76 -22.21
N ARG A 90 10.92 -3.56 -23.41
CA ARG A 90 10.29 -2.79 -24.50
C ARG A 90 9.54 -3.67 -25.49
N GLU A 91 9.70 -4.99 -25.42
CA GLU A 91 8.96 -5.89 -26.30
C GLU A 91 7.46 -5.72 -26.05
N ARG A 92 6.68 -5.84 -27.12
CA ARG A 92 5.25 -5.57 -27.06
C ARG A 92 4.43 -6.78 -26.62
N ASN A 93 5.05 -7.95 -26.62
CA ASN A 93 4.39 -9.22 -26.35
C ASN A 93 5.25 -10.04 -25.38
N HIS A 94 4.64 -10.43 -24.26
CA HIS A 94 5.23 -11.30 -23.25
C HIS A 94 4.36 -12.53 -22.99
N ASP A 95 3.40 -12.83 -23.86
CA ASP A 95 2.35 -13.81 -23.60
C ASP A 95 2.93 -15.22 -23.35
N ASP A 96 3.90 -15.66 -24.14
CA ASP A 96 4.53 -16.98 -23.98
C ASP A 96 5.26 -17.11 -22.63
N ASP A 97 5.98 -16.08 -22.22
CA ASP A 97 6.73 -16.06 -20.95
C ASP A 97 5.77 -15.97 -19.75
N MET A 98 4.72 -15.16 -19.89
CA MET A 98 3.65 -15.05 -18.91
C MET A 98 2.87 -16.35 -18.76
N GLU A 99 2.56 -17.05 -19.85
CA GLU A 99 1.85 -18.34 -19.82
C GLU A 99 2.69 -19.43 -19.13
N LYS A 100 4.00 -19.49 -19.39
CA LYS A 100 4.92 -20.38 -18.66
C LYS A 100 4.95 -20.07 -17.17
N PHE A 101 5.04 -18.78 -16.81
CA PHE A 101 5.08 -18.33 -15.43
C PHE A 101 3.76 -18.61 -14.68
N GLU A 102 2.62 -18.42 -15.35
CA GLU A 102 1.29 -18.52 -14.77
C GLU A 102 0.89 -19.93 -14.33
N LYS A 103 1.51 -20.98 -14.92
CA LYS A 103 1.32 -22.37 -14.48
C LYS A 103 1.53 -22.56 -12.97
N ARG A 104 2.11 -21.58 -12.27
CA ARG A 104 2.36 -21.54 -10.82
C ARG A 104 1.42 -20.65 -10.00
N VAL A 105 0.18 -20.41 -10.47
CA VAL A 105 -0.94 -19.83 -9.68
C VAL A 105 -0.89 -18.30 -9.52
N ILE A 106 -0.97 -17.56 -10.63
CA ILE A 106 -1.30 -16.13 -10.57
C ILE A 106 -2.82 -15.96 -10.55
N ILE A 107 -3.34 -15.35 -9.48
CA ILE A 107 -4.78 -15.19 -9.28
C ILE A 107 -5.32 -14.01 -10.10
N MET A 108 -4.66 -12.86 -10.02
CA MET A 108 -5.11 -11.61 -10.63
C MET A 108 -4.00 -10.56 -10.70
N ALA A 109 -4.16 -9.61 -11.62
CA ALA A 109 -3.39 -8.38 -11.68
C ALA A 109 -4.20 -7.19 -11.15
N LEU A 110 -3.52 -6.27 -10.46
CA LEU A 110 -4.08 -5.01 -9.99
C LEU A 110 -3.61 -3.88 -10.89
N ASP A 111 -4.56 -3.18 -11.51
CA ASP A 111 -4.27 -1.99 -12.32
C ASP A 111 -4.81 -0.75 -11.62
N LEU A 112 -3.91 0.15 -11.22
CA LEU A 112 -4.22 1.39 -10.53
C LEU A 112 -4.09 2.55 -11.54
N ASN A 113 -5.15 2.76 -12.31
CA ASN A 113 -5.19 3.68 -13.45
C ASN A 113 -5.48 5.11 -12.99
N LEU A 114 -4.53 6.02 -13.17
CA LEU A 114 -4.67 7.42 -12.75
C LEU A 114 -5.36 8.25 -13.84
N ILE A 115 -6.65 8.55 -13.66
CA ILE A 115 -7.48 9.19 -14.71
C ILE A 115 -7.27 10.70 -14.84
N ASP A 116 -6.76 11.36 -13.80
CA ASP A 116 -6.50 12.81 -13.79
C ASP A 116 -5.00 13.13 -13.91
N GLU A 117 -4.23 12.21 -14.53
CA GLU A 117 -2.79 12.36 -14.80
C GLU A 117 -2.44 13.74 -15.40
N LYS A 118 -3.31 14.31 -16.23
CA LYS A 118 -3.08 15.60 -16.92
C LYS A 118 -2.97 16.77 -15.94
N ILE A 119 -3.58 16.63 -14.76
CA ILE A 119 -3.45 17.59 -13.66
C ILE A 119 -2.04 17.51 -13.07
N LEU A 120 -1.50 16.31 -12.88
CA LEU A 120 -0.10 16.11 -12.44
C LEU A 120 0.91 16.57 -13.48
N LEU A 121 0.63 16.31 -14.75
CA LEU A 121 1.49 16.69 -15.86
C LEU A 121 1.27 18.14 -16.29
N GLY A 122 0.45 18.92 -15.59
CA GLY A 122 0.17 20.33 -15.90
C GLY A 122 -0.21 20.58 -17.36
N ARG A 123 -0.84 19.61 -18.02
CA ARG A 123 -1.37 19.69 -19.39
C ARG A 123 -2.86 19.97 -19.34
N ALA A 124 -3.23 21.05 -18.66
CA ALA A 124 -4.49 21.71 -18.97
C ALA A 124 -4.27 22.49 -20.26
N ASN A 125 -4.55 21.88 -21.41
CA ASN A 125 -4.81 22.68 -22.60
C ASN A 125 -5.99 23.60 -22.24
N THR A 126 -5.76 24.90 -22.14
CA THR A 126 -6.14 25.91 -23.15
C THR A 126 -5.97 27.31 -22.54
N LYS A 127 -5.65 28.27 -23.41
CA LYS A 127 -5.89 29.71 -23.21
C LYS A 127 -7.36 29.96 -22.79
N GLU A 128 -7.70 29.85 -21.52
CA GLU A 128 -8.92 30.44 -20.98
C GLU A 128 -8.61 31.13 -19.66
N LYS A 129 -8.62 32.47 -19.72
CA LYS A 129 -8.84 33.31 -18.55
C LYS A 129 -10.19 32.90 -17.94
N LYS A 130 -10.19 32.65 -16.62
CA LYS A 130 -11.32 32.62 -15.66
C LYS A 130 -11.68 31.24 -15.13
N ASN A 131 -11.12 30.91 -13.96
CA ASN A 131 -11.79 31.01 -12.66
C ASN A 131 -11.06 30.04 -11.73
N GLU A 132 -10.37 30.61 -10.74
CA GLU A 132 -9.85 29.91 -9.58
C GLU A 132 -11.03 29.25 -8.85
N LYS A 133 -11.39 28.02 -9.23
CA LYS A 133 -12.21 27.14 -8.41
C LYS A 133 -11.28 26.13 -7.77
N GLU A 134 -10.93 26.46 -6.52
CA GLU A 134 -10.60 25.55 -5.41
C GLU A 134 -9.80 24.30 -5.80
N LEU A 135 -8.54 24.50 -6.18
CA LEU A 135 -7.53 23.46 -5.98
C LEU A 135 -7.26 23.35 -4.48
N SER A 136 -7.13 22.13 -3.94
CA SER A 136 -6.83 21.96 -2.52
C SER A 136 -5.50 22.65 -2.16
N PRO A 137 -5.37 23.22 -0.95
CA PRO A 137 -4.15 23.91 -0.53
C PRO A 137 -2.89 23.05 -0.70
N GLU A 138 -3.01 21.73 -0.48
CA GLU A 138 -1.93 20.75 -0.64
C GLU A 138 -1.46 20.60 -2.10
N LEU A 139 -2.39 20.57 -3.06
CA LEU A 139 -2.04 20.44 -4.48
C LEU A 139 -1.46 21.75 -5.03
N SER A 140 -1.94 22.90 -4.54
CA SER A 140 -1.39 24.21 -4.89
C SER A 140 0.04 24.42 -4.36
N ALA A 141 0.33 23.91 -3.17
CA ALA A 141 1.67 23.93 -2.58
C ALA A 141 2.63 22.96 -3.31
N PHE A 142 2.13 21.79 -3.73
CA PHE A 142 2.90 20.84 -4.54
C PHE A 142 3.24 21.43 -5.93
N MET A 143 2.28 22.05 -6.62
CA MET A 143 2.50 22.63 -7.95
C MET A 143 3.38 23.90 -7.93
N LYS A 144 3.36 24.68 -6.85
CA LYS A 144 4.24 25.86 -6.70
C LYS A 144 5.71 25.50 -6.45
N GLY A 145 6.01 24.26 -6.06
CA GLY A 145 7.37 23.80 -5.73
C GLY A 145 8.07 22.96 -6.81
N VAL A 146 7.40 22.66 -7.93
CA VAL A 146 7.91 21.76 -8.98
C VAL A 146 8.46 22.59 -10.14
N ASP A 147 9.78 22.51 -10.35
CA ASP A 147 10.49 23.12 -11.47
C ASP A 147 10.07 22.47 -12.82
N GLU A 148 10.19 23.18 -13.94
CA GLU A 148 9.87 22.67 -15.28
C GLU A 148 10.71 21.43 -15.64
N ALA A 149 11.94 21.35 -15.12
CA ALA A 149 12.80 20.18 -15.23
C ALA A 149 12.20 18.94 -14.54
N ASP A 150 11.58 19.11 -13.37
CA ASP A 150 10.94 18.03 -12.63
C ASP A 150 9.65 17.56 -13.32
N LYS A 151 8.91 18.49 -13.94
CA LYS A 151 7.76 18.18 -14.78
C LYS A 151 8.14 17.32 -15.99
N GLY A 152 9.18 17.72 -16.74
CA GLY A 152 9.68 16.93 -17.86
C GLY A 152 10.20 15.54 -17.44
N ARG A 153 10.79 15.44 -16.26
CA ARG A 153 11.23 14.16 -15.68
C ARG A 153 10.06 13.28 -15.24
N LEU A 154 8.97 13.87 -14.77
CA LEU A 154 7.75 13.14 -14.40
C LEU A 154 7.04 12.59 -15.65
N GLU A 155 6.87 13.41 -16.69
CA GLU A 155 6.29 12.98 -17.97
C GLU A 155 7.05 11.79 -18.57
N LYS A 156 8.39 11.86 -18.63
CA LYS A 156 9.23 10.76 -19.15
C LYS A 156 9.09 9.48 -18.32
N ARG A 157 9.01 9.59 -16.99
CA ARG A 157 8.82 8.44 -16.10
C ARG A 157 7.47 7.79 -16.31
N TYR A 158 6.44 8.61 -16.48
CA TYR A 158 5.08 8.14 -16.73
C TYR A 158 4.97 7.42 -18.08
N GLU A 159 5.49 8.03 -19.15
CA GLU A 159 5.48 7.43 -20.48
C GLU A 159 6.24 6.09 -20.52
N ALA A 160 7.40 6.01 -19.87
CA ALA A 160 8.17 4.78 -19.78
C ALA A 160 7.41 3.69 -19.00
N TYR A 161 6.75 4.05 -17.90
CA TYR A 161 5.88 3.15 -17.15
C TYR A 161 4.73 2.61 -18.01
N CYS A 162 4.00 3.49 -18.72
CA CYS A 162 2.90 3.07 -19.59
C CYS A 162 3.39 2.09 -20.67
N LYS A 163 4.49 2.40 -21.36
CA LYS A 163 5.04 1.51 -22.40
C LYS A 163 5.43 0.14 -21.84
N CYS A 164 6.06 0.13 -20.66
CA CYS A 164 6.53 -1.10 -20.02
C CYS A 164 5.38 -1.95 -19.43
N SER A 165 4.31 -1.32 -18.94
CA SER A 165 3.19 -2.03 -18.31
C SER A 165 2.19 -2.63 -19.31
N ILE A 166 2.05 -2.05 -20.51
CA ILE A 166 1.06 -2.48 -21.52
C ILE A 166 1.08 -3.98 -21.81
N PRO A 167 2.22 -4.64 -22.08
CA PRO A 167 2.24 -6.07 -22.41
C PRO A 167 1.66 -6.91 -21.27
N PHE A 168 2.06 -6.65 -20.03
CA PHE A 168 1.55 -7.36 -18.85
C PHE A 168 0.05 -7.13 -18.64
N LEU A 169 -0.41 -5.87 -18.74
CA LEU A 169 -1.82 -5.54 -18.56
C LEU A 169 -2.69 -6.18 -19.66
N THR A 170 -2.19 -6.21 -20.90
CA THR A 170 -2.88 -6.82 -22.04
C THR A 170 -3.09 -8.31 -21.82
N TYR A 171 -2.06 -9.01 -21.32
CA TYR A 171 -2.12 -10.43 -20.97
C TYR A 171 -3.19 -10.74 -19.88
N PHE A 172 -3.22 -9.96 -18.80
CA PHE A 172 -4.23 -10.16 -17.75
C PHE A 172 -5.63 -9.73 -18.17
N GLN A 173 -5.74 -8.78 -19.09
CA GLN A 173 -7.01 -8.36 -19.67
C GLN A 173 -7.59 -9.44 -20.58
N SER A 174 -6.79 -10.07 -21.44
CA SER A 174 -7.23 -11.16 -22.33
C SER A 174 -7.71 -12.38 -21.53
N SER A 175 -7.05 -12.67 -20.41
CA SER A 175 -7.42 -13.75 -19.48
C SER A 175 -8.49 -13.37 -18.45
N LYS A 176 -9.05 -12.15 -18.50
CA LYS A 176 -10.11 -11.63 -17.60
C LYS A 176 -9.75 -11.67 -16.11
N ARG A 177 -8.47 -11.52 -15.76
CA ARG A 177 -7.95 -11.53 -14.38
C ARG A 177 -7.38 -10.19 -13.95
N ILE A 178 -7.80 -9.11 -14.58
CA ILE A 178 -7.41 -7.75 -14.22
C ILE A 178 -8.49 -7.10 -13.34
N LEU A 179 -8.09 -6.60 -12.18
CA LEU A 179 -8.91 -5.73 -11.34
C LEU A 179 -8.40 -4.30 -11.48
N ARG A 180 -9.13 -3.49 -12.24
CA ARG A 180 -8.79 -2.09 -12.52
C ARG A 180 -9.49 -1.15 -11.55
N PHE A 181 -8.73 -0.20 -11.01
CA PHE A 181 -9.19 0.91 -10.21
C PHE A 181 -8.87 2.22 -10.93
N ASP A 182 -9.91 2.94 -11.33
CA ASP A 182 -9.75 4.32 -11.77
C ASP A 182 -9.61 5.22 -10.55
N ILE A 183 -8.42 5.81 -10.41
CA ILE A 183 -8.03 6.64 -9.27
C ILE A 183 -7.74 8.06 -9.75
N THR A 184 -8.04 9.01 -8.89
CA THR A 184 -7.64 10.41 -9.05
C THR A 184 -6.51 10.75 -8.08
N THR A 185 -5.82 11.86 -8.30
CA THR A 185 -4.84 12.44 -7.36
C THR A 185 -5.40 12.66 -5.94
N THR A 186 -6.72 12.85 -5.83
CA THR A 186 -7.45 13.03 -4.57
C THR A 186 -8.06 11.74 -4.01
N THR A 187 -7.94 10.63 -4.72
CA THR A 187 -8.54 9.36 -4.30
C THR A 187 -7.85 8.83 -3.06
N ARG A 188 -8.62 8.68 -1.99
CA ARG A 188 -8.14 8.09 -0.73
C ARG A 188 -7.97 6.58 -0.89
N SER A 189 -6.81 6.08 -0.50
CA SER A 189 -6.46 4.64 -0.48
C SER A 189 -7.53 3.75 0.16
N ARG A 190 -8.24 4.25 1.18
CA ARG A 190 -9.33 3.53 1.86
C ARG A 190 -10.42 2.99 0.92
N ARG A 191 -10.74 3.71 -0.17
CA ARG A 191 -11.77 3.25 -1.12
C ARG A 191 -11.28 2.03 -1.92
N ILE A 192 -10.04 2.10 -2.39
CA ILE A 192 -9.38 1.01 -3.14
C ILE A 192 -9.28 -0.23 -2.24
N ILE A 193 -8.77 -0.04 -1.02
CA ILE A 193 -8.60 -1.10 -0.02
C ILE A 193 -9.93 -1.77 0.31
N ARG A 194 -11.03 -1.01 0.48
CA ARG A 194 -12.35 -1.59 0.78
C ARG A 194 -12.81 -2.56 -0.31
N THR A 195 -12.71 -2.17 -1.57
CA THR A 195 -13.10 -3.03 -2.71
C THR A 195 -12.17 -4.22 -2.84
N LEU A 196 -10.86 -4.00 -2.70
CA LEU A 196 -9.86 -5.06 -2.73
C LEU A 196 -10.13 -6.11 -1.64
N ASN A 197 -10.43 -5.67 -0.41
CA ASN A 197 -10.76 -6.56 0.70
C ASN A 197 -12.02 -7.41 0.41
N GLY A 198 -13.02 -6.84 -0.28
CA GLY A 198 -14.19 -7.59 -0.73
C GLY A 198 -13.85 -8.67 -1.76
N VAL A 199 -12.97 -8.36 -2.72
CA VAL A 199 -12.49 -9.33 -3.71
C VAL A 199 -11.68 -10.45 -3.05
N LEU A 200 -10.73 -10.09 -2.19
CA LEU A 200 -9.92 -11.06 -1.44
C LEU A 200 -10.78 -11.97 -0.56
N HIS A 201 -11.78 -11.41 0.13
CA HIS A 201 -12.73 -12.19 0.92
C HIS A 201 -13.51 -13.18 0.04
N ASN A 202 -13.97 -12.76 -1.14
CA ASN A 202 -14.68 -13.64 -2.08
C ASN A 202 -13.77 -14.75 -2.66
N LEU A 203 -12.46 -14.50 -2.72
CA LEU A 203 -11.45 -15.50 -3.07
C LEU A 203 -11.09 -16.43 -1.90
N GLY A 204 -11.75 -16.28 -0.74
CA GLY A 204 -11.51 -17.09 0.45
C GLY A 204 -10.31 -16.64 1.28
N LEU A 205 -9.71 -15.47 1.00
CA LEU A 205 -8.65 -14.92 1.83
C LEU A 205 -9.26 -14.14 3.00
N SER A 206 -8.91 -14.54 4.20
CA SER A 206 -9.20 -13.79 5.41
C SER A 206 -8.01 -12.89 5.77
N LYS A 207 -8.31 -11.71 6.31
CA LYS A 207 -7.28 -10.92 7.00
C LYS A 207 -6.63 -11.78 8.08
N ASN A 208 -5.32 -11.66 8.18
CA ASN A 208 -4.55 -12.19 9.28
C ASN A 208 -5.14 -11.57 10.54
N ASN A 209 -5.84 -12.36 11.34
CA ASN A 209 -6.60 -11.83 12.46
C ASN A 209 -5.66 -11.76 13.67
N PRO A 210 -5.08 -10.59 14.02
CA PRO A 210 -4.32 -10.50 15.26
C PRO A 210 -5.24 -10.64 16.49
N ALA A 211 -6.57 -10.76 16.34
CA ALA A 211 -7.54 -10.76 17.44
C ALA A 211 -7.62 -12.08 18.24
N VAL A 212 -6.49 -12.73 18.48
CA VAL A 212 -6.27 -13.36 19.79
C VAL A 212 -5.33 -12.44 20.57
N ARG A 213 -5.85 -11.27 20.98
CA ARG A 213 -5.20 -10.45 22.00
C ARG A 213 -6.00 -10.62 23.28
N ALA A 214 -5.53 -11.50 24.16
CA ALA A 214 -5.91 -11.39 25.55
C ALA A 214 -5.30 -10.09 26.08
N ILE A 215 -6.13 -9.08 26.29
CA ILE A 215 -5.70 -7.84 26.94
C ILE A 215 -5.98 -8.03 28.43
N LEU A 216 -4.92 -8.37 29.18
CA LEU A 216 -4.98 -8.47 30.62
C LEU A 216 -4.76 -7.08 31.22
N PHE A 217 -5.78 -6.56 31.90
CA PHE A 217 -5.62 -5.41 32.78
C PHE A 217 -5.33 -5.93 34.19
N ALA A 218 -4.18 -5.58 34.75
CA ALA A 218 -3.84 -5.86 36.14
C ALA A 218 -3.67 -4.53 36.89
N GLN A 219 -4.28 -4.42 38.07
CA GLN A 219 -4.09 -3.30 38.98
C GLN A 219 -3.28 -3.79 40.17
N SER A 220 -2.28 -3.01 40.61
CA SER A 220 -1.49 -3.35 41.80
C SER A 220 -2.38 -3.36 43.05
N MET A 221 -2.33 -4.45 43.82
CA MET A 221 -3.08 -4.59 45.09
C MET A 221 -2.84 -3.43 46.06
N TYR A 222 -1.68 -2.78 45.99
CA TYR A 222 -1.35 -1.63 46.84
C TYR A 222 -2.33 -0.47 46.64
N TYR A 223 -2.77 -0.18 45.42
CA TYR A 223 -3.72 0.90 45.17
C TYR A 223 -5.16 0.52 45.51
N PHE A 224 -5.51 -0.78 45.44
CA PHE A 224 -6.80 -1.27 45.89
C PHE A 224 -6.94 -1.13 47.41
N LEU A 225 -5.94 -1.59 48.18
CA LEU A 225 -5.89 -1.44 49.63
C LEU A 225 -5.81 0.03 50.06
N LEU A 226 -5.06 0.88 49.34
CA LEU A 226 -5.01 2.31 49.65
C LEU A 226 -6.37 2.97 49.43
N CYS A 227 -7.07 2.63 48.34
CA CYS A 227 -8.43 3.13 48.10
C CYS A 227 -9.40 2.62 49.15
N GLU A 228 -9.36 1.35 49.53
CA GLU A 228 -10.25 0.79 50.57
C GLU A 228 -9.99 1.44 51.93
N THR A 229 -8.71 1.65 52.28
CA THR A 229 -8.33 2.33 53.53
C THR A 229 -8.77 3.79 53.53
N ILE A 230 -8.58 4.52 52.43
CA ILE A 230 -9.01 5.92 52.28
C ILE A 230 -10.53 6.01 52.28
N LEU A 231 -11.24 5.09 51.61
CA LEU A 231 -12.70 5.05 51.57
C LEU A 231 -13.27 4.75 52.96
N ASN A 232 -12.68 3.79 53.70
CA ASN A 232 -13.05 3.48 55.08
C ASN A 232 -12.69 4.63 56.04
N LEU A 233 -11.59 5.36 55.81
CA LEU A 233 -11.26 6.57 56.57
C LEU A 233 -12.25 7.71 56.28
N PHE A 234 -12.70 7.84 55.02
CA PHE A 234 -13.71 8.81 54.62
C PHE A 234 -15.08 8.48 55.21
N ILE A 235 -15.51 7.21 55.13
CA ILE A 235 -16.80 6.75 55.67
C ILE A 235 -16.82 6.88 57.20
N SER A 236 -15.73 6.50 57.89
CA SER A 236 -15.65 6.61 59.36
C SER A 236 -15.58 8.06 59.85
N LYS A 237 -14.92 8.97 59.11
CA LYS A 237 -14.92 10.41 59.45
C LYS A 237 -16.20 11.14 59.07
N PHE A 238 -16.92 10.72 58.01
CA PHE A 238 -18.19 11.33 57.61
C PHE A 238 -19.41 10.75 58.34
N ALA A 239 -19.34 9.57 58.95
CA ALA A 239 -20.42 9.04 59.79
C ALA A 239 -20.62 9.83 61.11
N ILE A 240 -19.67 10.70 61.49
CA ILE A 240 -19.72 11.54 62.69
C ILE A 240 -20.28 12.96 62.39
N LEU A 241 -20.41 13.35 61.12
CA LEU A 241 -21.16 14.54 60.72
C LEU A 241 -22.48 14.14 60.05
N THR A 242 -23.52 14.09 60.88
CA THR A 242 -24.90 13.95 60.43
C THR A 242 -25.30 15.11 59.50
N GLN A 243 -26.10 14.75 58.49
CA GLN A 243 -26.90 15.61 57.60
C GLN A 243 -26.12 16.48 56.60
N PHE A 244 -25.95 16.01 55.36
CA PHE A 244 -26.31 16.78 54.13
C PHE A 244 -26.24 15.88 52.87
N ASN A 245 -27.39 15.74 52.21
CA ASN A 245 -27.66 14.92 51.02
C ASN A 245 -27.07 15.50 49.70
N LEU A 246 -25.77 15.80 49.63
CA LEU A 246 -25.18 16.35 48.39
C LEU A 246 -23.89 15.69 47.86
N LEU A 247 -23.21 14.81 48.61
CA LEU A 247 -21.96 14.19 48.13
C LEU A 247 -22.14 12.90 47.30
N ALA A 248 -23.29 12.22 47.37
CA ALA A 248 -23.54 11.02 46.57
C ALA A 248 -23.65 11.32 45.06
N CYS A 249 -24.06 12.54 44.69
CA CYS A 249 -24.12 12.95 43.28
C CYS A 249 -22.76 13.33 42.67
N PHE A 250 -21.75 13.71 43.48
CA PHE A 250 -20.43 14.06 42.95
C PHE A 250 -19.55 12.82 42.70
N ALA A 251 -19.70 11.77 43.51
CA ALA A 251 -18.95 10.52 43.35
C ALA A 251 -19.36 9.72 42.10
N TYR A 252 -20.65 9.72 41.74
CA TYR A 252 -21.11 9.04 40.51
C TYR A 252 -20.69 9.78 39.23
N LYS A 253 -20.59 11.12 39.27
CA LYS A 253 -20.25 11.93 38.09
C LYS A 253 -18.76 11.90 37.73
N LEU A 254 -17.86 11.64 38.70
CA LEU A 254 -16.44 11.37 38.42
C LEU A 254 -16.20 9.96 37.85
N TRP A 255 -17.05 8.97 38.17
CA TRP A 255 -16.91 7.61 37.64
C TRP A 255 -17.23 7.55 36.13
N CYS A 256 -18.22 8.32 35.66
CA CYS A 256 -18.56 8.33 34.22
C CYS A 256 -17.59 9.13 33.32
N CYS A 257 -16.68 9.94 33.87
CA CYS A 257 -15.73 10.73 33.06
C CYS A 257 -14.43 9.98 32.67
N PHE A 258 -14.25 8.74 33.11
CA PHE A 258 -13.06 7.91 32.81
C PHE A 258 -13.40 6.62 32.05
N ARG A 259 -14.43 6.64 31.20
CA ARG A 259 -14.74 5.53 30.28
C ARG A 259 -14.88 6.01 28.84
#